data_AF-A0A2W5EE12-F1
#
_entry.id   AF-A0A2W5EE12-F1
#
_cell.length_a   1.000
_cell.length_b   1.000
_cell.length_c   1.000
_cell.angle_alpha   90.00
_cell.angle_beta   90.00
_cell.angle_gamma   90.00
#
_symmetry.space_group_name_H-M   'P 1'
#
loop_
_entity.id
_entity.type
_entity.pdbx_description
1 polymer ?
#
loop_
_entity_poly.entity_id
_entity_poly.type
_entity_poly.pdbx_seq_one_letter_code
_entity_poly.pdbx_strand_id
1 'polypeptide(L)' 'MPLHETKYCPRCNETFECKVGDIVNCQCNEVTLCEDAVTFLGKTQYGCLCKDCLIEINDVFEKENTSIKGQKFKN' A
#
# COMPACT_ATOMS: atom_id res chain seq x y z
N MET A 1 -13.52 -23.68 -9.92
CA MET A 1 -12.25 -23.31 -9.27
C MET A 1 -12.20 -21.80 -9.26
N PRO A 2 -12.19 -21.11 -8.11
CA PRO A 2 -12.11 -19.66 -8.14
C PRO A 2 -10.72 -19.29 -8.66
N LEU A 3 -10.70 -18.58 -9.79
CA LEU A 3 -9.50 -17.99 -10.36
C LEU A 3 -9.11 -16.85 -9.40
N HIS A 4 -8.28 -17.15 -8.40
CA HIS A 4 -7.69 -16.08 -7.59
C HIS A 4 -6.83 -15.26 -8.55
N GLU A 5 -7.28 -14.05 -8.88
CA GLU A 5 -6.60 -13.17 -9.83
C GLU A 5 -5.32 -12.64 -9.15
N THR A 6 -4.26 -13.45 -9.21
CA THR A 6 -2.92 -13.03 -8.85
C THR A 6 -2.54 -11.89 -9.79
N LYS A 7 -2.38 -10.68 -9.25
CA LYS A 7 -2.00 -9.50 -10.03
C LYS A 7 -0.52 -9.23 -9.88
N TYR A 8 0.06 -8.65 -10.92
CA TYR A 8 1.41 -8.12 -10.88
C TYR A 8 1.38 -6.70 -10.34
N CYS A 9 2.24 -6.41 -9.37
CA CYS A 9 2.47 -5.06 -8.89
C CYS A 9 3.21 -4.26 -9.97
N PRO A 10 2.66 -3.15 -10.50
CA PRO A 10 3.31 -2.37 -11.56
C PRO A 10 4.57 -1.61 -11.11
N ARG A 11 4.87 -1.57 -9.80
CA ARG A 11 6.09 -0.95 -9.24
C ARG A 11 7.25 -1.93 -9.17
N CYS A 12 7.06 -3.09 -8.54
CA CYS A 12 8.13 -4.07 -8.31
C CYS A 12 8.05 -5.32 -9.20
N ASN A 13 6.97 -5.46 -9.96
CA ASN A 13 6.69 -6.60 -10.84
C ASN A 13 6.50 -7.96 -10.12
N GLU A 14 6.36 -7.94 -8.79
CA GLU A 14 6.02 -9.11 -7.98
C GLU A 14 4.53 -9.44 -8.06
N THR A 15 4.21 -10.72 -7.94
CA THR A 15 2.84 -11.20 -7.83
C THR A 15 2.29 -10.98 -6.43
N PHE A 16 1.07 -10.45 -6.32
CA PHE A 16 0.37 -10.31 -5.05
C PHE A 16 -1.12 -10.65 -5.17
N GLU A 17 -1.73 -10.90 -4.03
CA GLU A 17 -3.16 -11.17 -3.95
C GLU A 17 -3.94 -9.84 -3.93
N CYS A 18 -4.54 -9.51 -5.08
CA CYS A 18 -5.43 -8.37 -5.21
C CYS A 18 -6.88 -8.85 -5.20
N LYS A 19 -7.59 -8.62 -4.10
CA LYS A 19 -9.02 -8.91 -3.94
C LYS A 19 -9.81 -7.62 -3.91
N VAL A 20 -9.80 -6.85 -5.01
CA VAL A 20 -10.54 -5.58 -5.05
C VAL A 20 -12.06 -5.76 -4.82
N GLY A 21 -12.62 -6.91 -5.24
CA GLY A 21 -14.02 -7.27 -4.96
C GLY A 21 -14.29 -7.75 -3.53
N ASP A 22 -13.24 -8.02 -2.74
CA ASP A 22 -13.29 -8.41 -1.33
C ASP A 22 -12.15 -7.69 -0.59
N ILE A 23 -12.28 -6.36 -0.52
CA ILE A 23 -11.24 -5.46 -0.04
C ILE A 23 -10.79 -5.78 1.38
N VAL A 24 -11.66 -6.36 2.21
CA VAL A 24 -11.36 -6.78 3.58
C VAL A 24 -10.28 -7.86 3.60
N ASN A 25 -10.23 -8.71 2.58
CA ASN A 25 -9.24 -9.78 2.42
C ASN A 25 -8.09 -9.43 1.47
N CYS A 26 -7.99 -8.17 1.01
CA CYS A 26 -6.93 -7.74 0.09
C CYS A 26 -5.67 -7.33 0.87
N GLN A 27 -4.48 -7.69 0.37
CA GLN A 27 -3.20 -7.34 1.01
C GLN A 27 -3.02 -5.83 1.20
N CYS A 28 -3.63 -5.00 0.34
CA CYS A 28 -3.55 -3.54 0.50
C CYS A 28 -4.29 -3.01 1.72
N ASN A 29 -5.26 -3.76 2.28
CA ASN A 29 -6.01 -3.38 3.48
C ASN A 29 -5.22 -3.67 4.78
N GLU A 30 -4.20 -4.53 4.71
CA GLU A 30 -3.29 -4.75 5.84
C GLU A 30 -2.33 -3.57 6.09
N VAL A 31 -2.29 -2.59 5.19
CA VAL A 31 -1.37 -1.44 5.25
C VAL A 31 -2.14 -0.19 5.63
N THR A 32 -1.68 0.52 6.66
CA THR A 32 -2.16 1.86 7.00
C THR A 32 -1.24 2.88 6.36
N LEU A 33 -1.78 3.71 5.47
CA LEU A 33 -1.05 4.76 4.77
C LEU A 33 -1.31 6.13 5.43
N CYS A 34 -0.28 6.97 5.50
CA CYS A 34 -0.41 8.36 5.90
C CYS A 34 -1.05 9.21 4.80
N GLU A 35 -1.55 10.40 5.16
CA GLU A 35 -2.28 11.29 4.24
C GLU A 35 -1.44 11.71 3.02
N ASP A 36 -0.13 11.95 3.23
CA ASP A 36 0.79 12.31 2.15
C ASP A 36 1.00 11.16 1.17
N ALA A 37 1.17 9.93 1.69
CA ALA A 37 1.30 8.73 0.87
C ALA A 37 0.03 8.47 0.05
N VAL A 38 -1.15 8.62 0.65
CA VAL A 38 -2.44 8.51 -0.05
C VAL A 38 -2.56 9.58 -1.15
N THR A 39 -2.19 10.82 -0.84
CA THR A 39 -2.22 11.94 -1.80
C THR A 39 -1.27 11.69 -2.97
N PHE A 40 -0.07 11.17 -2.69
CA PHE A 40 0.89 10.78 -3.72
C PHE A 40 0.32 9.68 -4.61
N LEU A 41 -0.17 8.59 -4.02
CA LEU A 41 -0.76 7.47 -4.78
C LEU A 41 -1.93 7.92 -5.65
N GLY A 42 -2.79 8.81 -5.16
CA GLY A 42 -3.91 9.38 -5.92
C GLY A 42 -3.48 10.22 -7.14
N LYS A 43 -2.23 10.70 -7.20
CA LYS A 43 -1.65 11.41 -8.35
C LYS A 43 -0.93 10.47 -9.32
N THR A 44 -0.72 9.22 -8.94
CA THR A 44 -0.02 8.22 -9.77
C THR A 44 -1.01 7.41 -10.60
N GLN A 45 -0.50 6.60 -11.54
CA GLN A 45 -1.30 5.66 -12.33
C GLN A 45 -1.00 4.21 -11.94
N TYR A 46 -0.51 3.98 -10.71
CA TYR A 46 0.00 2.69 -10.26
C TYR A 46 -1.06 1.60 -10.06
N GLY A 47 -2.35 1.86 -10.27
CA GLY A 47 -3.40 0.85 -10.07
C GLY A 47 -3.30 0.20 -8.68
N CYS A 48 -3.40 -1.13 -8.61
CA CYS A 48 -3.20 -1.87 -7.36
C CYS A 48 -1.71 -2.19 -7.13
N LEU A 49 -1.21 -1.87 -5.94
CA LEU A 49 0.16 -2.17 -5.50
C LEU A 49 0.17 -3.28 -4.45
N CYS A 50 1.27 -4.03 -4.39
CA CYS A 50 1.49 -5.00 -3.31
C CYS A 50 1.73 -4.31 -1.96
N LYS A 51 1.55 -5.07 -0.88
CA LYS A 51 1.77 -4.62 0.50
C LYS A 51 3.16 -4.00 0.71
N ASP A 52 4.21 -4.63 0.19
CA ASP A 52 5.58 -4.14 0.37
C ASP A 52 5.79 -2.78 -0.29
N CYS A 53 5.30 -2.60 -1.52
CA CYS A 53 5.38 -1.32 -2.21
C CYS A 53 4.59 -0.22 -1.50
N LEU A 54 3.43 -0.55 -0.94
CA LEU A 54 2.63 0.39 -0.16
C LEU A 54 3.36 0.81 1.13
N ILE A 55 3.99 -0.14 1.84
CA ILE A 55 4.80 0.13 3.03
C ILE A 55 6.01 1.01 2.67
N GLU A 56 6.76 0.67 1.61
CA GLU A 56 7.91 1.46 1.18
C GLU A 56 7.53 2.91 0.82
N ILE A 57 6.41 3.09 0.11
CA ILE A 57 5.92 4.43 -0.24
C ILE A 57 5.55 5.18 1.03
N ASN A 58 4.82 4.54 1.95
CA ASN A 58 4.47 5.14 3.23
C ASN A 58 5.71 5.55 4.03
N ASP A 59 6.70 4.67 4.14
CA ASP A 59 7.95 4.89 4.84
C ASP A 59 8.72 6.10 4.31
N VAL A 60 8.66 6.37 3.00
CA VAL A 60 9.28 7.56 2.40
C VAL A 60 8.61 8.82 2.96
N PHE A 61 7.29 8.88 2.97
CA PHE A 61 6.54 10.04 3.46
C PHE A 61 6.58 10.17 4.99
N GLU A 62 6.56 9.06 5.72
CA GLU A 62 6.72 9.09 7.18
C GLU A 62 8.11 9.59 7.57
N LYS A 63 9.18 9.18 6.88
CA LYS A 63 10.53 9.69 7.15
C LYS A 63 10.63 11.20 6.92
N GLU A 64 10.01 11.72 5.88
CA GLU A 64 9.95 13.18 5.65
C GLU A 64 9.13 13.91 6.74
N ASN A 65 8.11 13.27 7.30
CA ASN A 65 7.30 13.81 8.41
C ASN A 65 7.91 13.59 9.81
N THR A 66 8.84 12.63 9.98
CA THR A 66 9.44 12.27 11.27
C THR A 66 10.41 13.31 11.84
N SER A 67 10.79 14.33 11.08
CA SER A 67 11.44 15.51 11.67
C SER A 67 10.49 16.35 12.54
N ILE A 68 9.17 16.10 12.54
CA ILE A 68 8.20 16.92 13.28
C ILE A 68 7.28 16.10 14.22
N LYS A 69 7.00 14.82 13.97
CA LYS A 69 6.06 14.06 14.83
C LYS A 69 6.60 12.69 15.24
N GLY A 70 7.05 12.62 16.49
CA GLY A 70 7.06 11.35 17.21
C GLY A 70 5.65 10.90 17.57
N GLN A 71 5.53 9.59 17.83
CA GLN A 71 4.34 8.82 18.26
C GLN A 71 3.44 8.37 17.10
N LYS A 72 2.91 7.16 17.03
CA LYS A 72 2.82 5.99 17.92
C LYS A 72 2.06 4.96 17.09
N PHE A 73 2.48 3.71 16.99
CA PHE A 73 1.55 2.62 16.69
C PHE A 73 2.11 1.29 17.20
N LYS A 74 1.74 0.94 18.43
CA LYS A 74 1.59 -0.44 18.89
C LYS A 74 0.45 -0.46 19.90
N ASN A 75 -0.61 -1.17 19.52
CA ASN A 75 -1.72 -1.56 20.38
C ASN A 75 -1.23 -2.61 21.39
#